data_AF-A0A849QTP6-F1
#
_entry.id   AF-A0A849QTP6-F1
#
_cell.length_a   1.000
_cell.length_b   1.000
_cell.length_c   1.000
_cell.angle_alpha   90.00
_cell.angle_beta   90.00
_cell.angle_gamma   90.00
#
_symmetry.space_group_name_H-M   'P 1'
#
loop_
_entity.id
_entity.type
_entity.pdbx_description
1 polymer ?
#
loop_
_entity_poly.entity_id
_entity_poly.type
_entity_poly.pdbx_seq_one_letter_code
_entity_poly.pdbx_strand_id
1 'polypeptide(L)'
;MTDGVESELELLERHIIILKVVIRNGPIGIMRMSEETGIPNHRVRYSLRVLEHENLIIPSTSGAVATDEARKYIMGFESVITRLTEKMNDIKNIKQ
;
A
#
# COMPACT_ATOMS: atom_id res chain seq x y z
N MET A 1 12.39 -2.20 -19.88
CA MET A 1 13.17 -2.65 -18.69
C MET A 1 12.77 -1.87 -17.45
N THR A 2 12.54 -0.56 -17.58
CA THR A 2 12.05 0.31 -16.49
C THR A 2 10.54 0.21 -16.25
N ASP A 3 9.77 -0.23 -17.25
CA ASP A 3 8.29 -0.32 -17.18
C ASP A 3 7.80 -1.21 -16.03
N GLY A 4 8.55 -2.28 -15.73
CA GLY A 4 8.28 -3.15 -14.58
C GLY A 4 8.48 -2.41 -13.25
N VAL A 5 9.51 -1.58 -13.14
CA VAL A 5 9.78 -0.80 -11.92
C VAL A 5 8.69 0.25 -11.69
N GLU A 6 8.28 0.96 -12.73
CA GLU A 6 7.19 1.94 -12.65
C GLU A 6 5.88 1.28 -12.23
N SER A 7 5.54 0.14 -12.85
CA SER A 7 4.34 -0.62 -12.50
C SER A 7 4.35 -1.08 -11.04
N GLU A 8 5.47 -1.60 -10.54
CA GLU A 8 5.59 -2.02 -9.13
C GLU A 8 5.46 -0.85 -8.15
N LEU A 9 5.96 0.34 -8.51
CA LEU A 9 5.78 1.56 -7.69
C LEU A 9 4.31 1.99 -7.63
N GLU A 10 3.57 1.93 -8.74
CA GLU A 10 2.13 2.21 -8.77
C GLU A 10 1.33 1.19 -7.93
N LEU A 11 1.73 -0.09 -7.97
CA LEU A 11 1.13 -1.14 -7.13
C LEU A 11 1.36 -0.83 -5.65
N LEU A 12 2.61 -0.52 -5.27
CA LEU A 12 2.98 -0.19 -3.91
C LEU A 12 2.24 1.05 -3.40
N GLU A 13 2.22 2.14 -4.17
CA GLU A 13 1.50 3.36 -3.83
C GLU A 13 0.04 3.05 -3.49
N ARG A 14 -0.63 2.29 -4.37
CA ARG A 14 -2.02 1.90 -4.16
C ARG A 14 -2.19 1.08 -2.88
N HIS A 15 -1.34 0.10 -2.62
CA HIS A 15 -1.43 -0.71 -1.40
C HIS A 15 -1.26 0.14 -0.14
N ILE A 16 -0.36 1.12 -0.14
CA ILE A 16 -0.15 2.03 0.98
C ILE A 16 -1.34 2.98 1.19
N ILE A 17 -1.93 3.52 0.11
CA ILE A 17 -3.16 4.32 0.19
C ILE A 17 -4.26 3.52 0.87
N ILE A 18 -4.47 2.29 0.41
CA ILE A 18 -5.51 1.38 0.94
C ILE A 18 -5.24 1.05 2.41
N LEU A 19 -4.01 0.70 2.77
CA LEU A 19 -3.63 0.41 4.16
C LEU A 19 -3.88 1.60 5.09
N LYS A 20 -3.51 2.82 4.67
CA LYS A 20 -3.74 4.05 5.45
C LYS A 20 -5.23 4.31 5.68
N VAL A 21 -6.08 4.06 4.68
CA VAL A 21 -7.53 4.18 4.81
C VAL A 21 -8.07 3.15 5.79
N VAL A 22 -7.64 1.89 5.72
CA VAL A 22 -8.05 0.86 6.69
C VAL A 22 -7.63 1.21 8.11
N ILE A 23 -6.40 1.71 8.32
CA ILE A 23 -5.91 2.14 9.65
C ILE A 23 -6.75 3.28 10.23
N ARG A 24 -7.19 4.22 9.38
CA ARG A 24 -7.91 5.42 9.80
C ARG A 24 -9.42 5.18 9.99
N ASN A 25 -10.02 4.43 9.09
CA ASN A 25 -11.49 4.33 8.93
C ASN A 25 -12.03 2.90 9.11
N GLY A 26 -11.18 1.92 9.45
CA GLY A 26 -11.60 0.54 9.69
C GLY A 26 -12.62 0.42 10.83
N PRO A 27 -13.58 -0.52 10.76
CA PRO A 27 -13.84 -1.45 9.66
C PRO A 27 -14.40 -0.76 8.40
N ILE A 28 -13.84 -1.07 7.23
CA ILE A 28 -14.26 -0.47 5.95
C ILE A 28 -14.33 -1.48 4.80
N GLY A 29 -15.45 -1.48 4.08
CA GLY A 29 -15.68 -2.36 2.92
C GLY A 29 -15.13 -1.80 1.61
N ILE A 30 -15.04 -2.68 0.60
CA ILE A 30 -14.48 -2.37 -0.73
C ILE A 30 -15.16 -1.17 -1.39
N MET A 31 -16.50 -1.11 -1.36
CA MET A 31 -17.27 -0.08 -2.05
C MET A 31 -17.02 1.31 -1.46
N ARG A 32 -17.13 1.44 -0.14
CA ARG A 32 -16.85 2.71 0.57
C ARG A 32 -15.40 3.16 0.41
N MET A 33 -14.46 2.21 0.39
CA MET A 33 -13.05 2.50 0.15
C MET A 33 -12.80 2.97 -1.30
N SER A 34 -13.48 2.37 -2.27
CA SER A 34 -13.44 2.81 -3.67
C SER A 34 -13.96 4.23 -3.83
N GLU A 35 -15.06 4.57 -3.15
CA GLU A 35 -15.60 5.94 -3.09
C GLU A 35 -14.62 6.93 -2.45
N GLU A 36 -14.01 6.56 -1.32
CA GLU A 36 -13.08 7.45 -0.60
C GLU A 36 -11.77 7.71 -1.35
N THR A 37 -11.27 6.70 -2.06
CA THR A 37 -9.95 6.75 -2.72
C THR A 37 -9.99 7.03 -4.21
N GLY A 38 -11.16 6.88 -4.85
CA GLY A 38 -11.30 6.85 -6.31
C GLY A 38 -10.72 5.59 -6.97
N ILE A 39 -10.16 4.64 -6.21
CA ILE A 39 -9.57 3.41 -6.75
C ILE A 39 -10.70 2.43 -7.11
N PRO A 40 -10.71 1.82 -8.31
CA PRO A 40 -11.75 0.87 -8.69
C PRO A 40 -11.87 -0.35 -7.75
N ASN A 41 -13.10 -0.80 -7.50
CA ASN A 41 -13.43 -1.93 -6.60
C ASN A 41 -12.53 -3.17 -6.76
N HIS A 42 -12.22 -3.58 -7.99
CA HIS A 42 -11.38 -4.76 -8.23
C HIS A 42 -9.91 -4.53 -7.81
N ARG A 43 -9.38 -3.31 -7.97
CA ARG A 43 -8.03 -2.94 -7.52
C ARG A 43 -7.96 -2.75 -6.01
N VAL A 44 -9.02 -2.22 -5.40
CA VAL A 44 -9.20 -2.19 -3.95
C VAL A 44 -9.15 -3.61 -3.39
N ARG A 45 -9.98 -4.51 -3.93
CA ARG A 45 -10.03 -5.92 -3.53
C ARG A 45 -8.66 -6.60 -3.64
N TYR A 46 -7.96 -6.41 -4.76
CA TYR A 46 -6.62 -6.95 -4.94
C TYR A 46 -5.67 -6.44 -3.86
N SER A 47 -5.69 -5.14 -3.58
CA SER A 47 -4.85 -4.53 -2.53
C SER A 47 -5.16 -5.08 -1.14
N LEU A 48 -6.44 -5.23 -0.78
CA LEU A 48 -6.82 -5.83 0.49
C LEU A 48 -6.32 -7.27 0.62
N ARG A 49 -6.40 -8.08 -0.44
CA ARG A 49 -5.89 -9.46 -0.42
C ARG A 49 -4.37 -9.51 -0.18
N VAL A 50 -3.61 -8.61 -0.79
CA VAL A 50 -2.17 -8.50 -0.56
C VAL A 50 -1.89 -8.09 0.89
N LEU A 51 -2.57 -7.06 1.40
CA LEU A 51 -2.37 -6.60 2.78
C LEU A 51 -2.79 -7.63 3.83
N GLU A 52 -3.80 -8.45 3.53
CA GLU A 52 -4.22 -9.58 4.38
C GLU A 52 -3.16 -10.68 4.40
N HIS A 53 -2.58 -11.02 3.24
CA HIS A 53 -1.48 -11.97 3.13
C HIS A 53 -0.26 -11.54 3.96
N GLU A 54 0.04 -10.24 3.98
CA GLU A 54 1.11 -9.65 4.79
C GLU A 54 0.72 -9.45 6.28
N ASN A 55 -0.46 -9.93 6.71
CA ASN A 55 -0.98 -9.80 8.07
C ASN A 55 -1.10 -8.34 8.56
N LEU A 56 -1.23 -7.39 7.64
CA LEU A 56 -1.41 -5.97 7.94
C LEU A 56 -2.90 -5.62 8.13
N ILE A 57 -3.80 -6.44 7.60
CA ILE A 57 -5.24 -6.32 7.83
C ILE A 57 -5.86 -7.70 8.07
N ILE A 58 -7.06 -7.71 8.64
CA ILE A 58 -7.92 -8.89 8.76
C ILE A 58 -9.32 -8.60 8.21
N PRO A 59 -10.01 -9.61 7.66
CA PRO A 59 -11.41 -9.47 7.25
C PRO A 59 -12.33 -9.44 8.49
N SER A 60 -13.40 -8.66 8.39
CA SER A 60 -14.52 -8.68 9.34
C SER A 60 -15.85 -8.64 8.60
N THR A 61 -16.95 -8.88 9.32
CA THR A 61 -18.32 -8.76 8.79
C THR A 61 -18.64 -7.37 8.25
N SER A 62 -17.96 -6.33 8.74
CA SER A 62 -18.17 -4.93 8.36
C SER A 62 -17.08 -4.37 7.44
N GLY A 63 -16.13 -5.20 7.01
CA GLY A 63 -15.03 -4.81 6.13
C GLY A 63 -13.64 -5.09 6.70
N ALA A 64 -12.60 -4.55 6.07
CA ALA A 64 -11.22 -4.73 6.50
C ALA A 64 -10.90 -3.93 7.77
N VAL A 65 -10.14 -4.53 8.68
CA VAL A 65 -9.66 -3.92 9.92
C VAL A 65 -8.13 -4.03 9.96
N ALA A 66 -7.44 -2.97 10.37
CA ALA A 66 -5.99 -2.98 10.51
C ALA A 66 -5.57 -3.81 11.72
N THR A 67 -4.48 -4.57 11.58
CA THR A 67 -3.81 -5.24 12.72
C THR A 67 -2.91 -4.27 13.47
N ASP A 68 -2.40 -4.68 14.63
CA ASP A 68 -1.38 -3.89 15.35
C ASP A 68 -0.07 -3.76 14.56
N GLU A 69 0.25 -4.77 13.74
CA GLU A 69 1.42 -4.77 12.85
C GLU A 69 1.30 -3.71 11.74
N ALA A 70 0.08 -3.37 11.31
CA ALA A 70 -0.17 -2.32 10.31
C ALA A 70 0.46 -0.97 10.70
N ARG A 71 0.31 -0.58 11.97
CA ARG A 71 0.85 0.69 12.47
C ARG A 71 2.37 0.66 12.52
N LYS A 72 2.96 -0.46 12.96
CA LYS A 72 4.42 -0.66 12.98
C LYS A 72 4.99 -0.62 11.56
N TYR A 73 4.33 -1.27 10.61
CA TYR A 73 4.71 -1.24 9.21
C TYR A 73 4.74 0.18 8.66
N ILE A 74 3.68 0.98 8.88
CA ILE A 74 3.63 2.38 8.42
C ILE A 74 4.71 3.25 9.09
N MET A 75 4.98 3.07 10.38
CA MET A 75 6.07 3.79 11.06
C MET A 75 7.44 3.44 10.46
N GLY A 76 7.66 2.19 10.08
CA GLY A 76 8.89 1.76 9.42
C GLY A 76 8.99 2.16 7.94
N PHE A 77 7.86 2.50 7.31
CA PHE A 77 7.77 2.72 5.86
C PHE A 77 8.58 3.93 5.39
N GLU A 78 8.67 5.00 6.17
CA GLU A 78 9.50 6.16 5.83
C GLU A 78 10.96 5.76 5.61
N SER A 79 11.50 4.89 6.47
CA SER A 79 12.88 4.39 6.30
C SER A 79 13.08 3.62 5.00
N VAL A 80 12.04 2.90 4.54
CA VAL A 80 12.07 2.15 3.28
C VAL A 80 12.12 3.13 2.10
N ILE A 81 11.27 4.17 2.13
CA ILE A 81 11.24 5.20 1.09
C ILE A 81 12.57 5.96 1.00
N THR A 82 13.18 6.29 2.14
CA THR A 82 14.51 6.93 2.17
C THR A 82 15.54 6.06 1.44
N ARG A 83 15.62 4.76 1.78
CA ARG A 83 16.55 3.84 1.11
C ARG A 83 16.28 3.67 -0.38
N LEU A 84 15.01 3.62 -0.79
CA LEU A 84 14.64 3.54 -2.20
C LEU A 84 15.05 4.81 -2.96
N THR A 85 14.86 5.99 -2.35
CA THR A 85 15.25 7.27 -2.93
C THR A 85 16.76 7.40 -3.09
N GLU A 86 17.52 6.99 -2.07
CA GLU A 86 18.99 6.89 -2.16
C GLU A 86 19.40 5.99 -3.32
N LYS A 87 18.79 4.80 -3.44
CA LYS A 87 19.10 3.88 -4.53
C LYS A 87 18.77 4.44 -5.91
N MET A 88 17.65 5.16 -6.05
CA MET A 88 17.29 5.84 -7.30
C MET A 88 18.30 6.95 -7.64
N ASN A 89 18.78 7.69 -6.64
CA ASN A 89 19.83 8.70 -6.82
C ASN A 89 21.16 8.06 -7.25
N ASP A 90 21.54 6.93 -6.67
CA ASP A 90 22.73 6.18 -7.11
C ASP A 90 22.62 5.78 -8.58
N ILE A 91 21.47 5.24 -8.99
CA ILE A 91 21.20 4.84 -10.38
C ILE A 91 21.29 6.06 -11.31
N LYS A 92 20.71 7.20 -10.92
CA LYS A 92 20.78 8.46 -11.68
C LYS A 92 22.22 8.95 -11.85
N ASN A 93 23.09 8.69 -10.88
CA ASN A 93 24.50 9.13 -10.87
C ASN A 93 25.46 8.12 -11.52
N ILE A 94 24.97 7.01 -12.06
CA ILE A 94 25.79 6.10 -12.88
C ILE A 94 26.25 6.91 -14.10
N LYS A 95 27.55 7.25 -14.11
CA LYS A 95 28.16 7.99 -15.22
C LYS A 95 27.97 7.21 -16.52
N GLN A 96 27.61 7.92 -17.58
CA GLN A 96 27.85 7.46 -18.95
C GLN A 96 29.36 7.39 -19.21
#